data_AF-A0A9E5IX18-F1
#
_entry.id   AF-A0A9E5IX18-F1
#
_cell.length_a   1.000
_cell.length_b   1.000
_cell.length_c   1.000
_cell.angle_alpha   90.00
_cell.angle_beta   90.00
_cell.angle_gamma   90.00
#
_symmetry.space_group_name_H-M   'P 1'
#
loop_
_entity.id
_entity.type
_entity.pdbx_description
1 polymer ?
#
loop_
_entity_poly.entity_id
_entity_poly.type
_entity_poly.pdbx_seq_one_letter_code
_entity_poly.pdbx_strand_id
1 'polypeptide(L)'
;MKGGICSVGIFLLATLASGAELVKKLKVPERGVYLGAYLDGGDAEDKVSREAIDAYDKRVGKSQAIIAFSSFWGRQSFPRKQAELVAGYGALPLIYWSPWDEPYMQDRGPDRFSLLSIVAGKWDGYIDRWADEAKAYGKPLLVSWGLEMNGTWFPWSGCFYGGEKKVKNGSGYVAAELYKKCYRHVVGRVRARGVGNIQWVFHANDYSSPWEDWNLMPSYYPGGDVVDWLGMSVYGKQFRDNKWVSFRDCIDYAYEDLGKLDPQKPML
;
A
#
# COMPACT_ATOMS: atom_id res chain seq x y z
N MET A 1 11.78 -25.99 67.31
CA MET A 1 12.60 -25.52 66.17
C MET A 1 11.83 -25.85 64.89
N LYS A 2 11.59 -24.82 64.07
CA LYS A 2 11.19 -24.76 62.63
C LYS A 2 10.94 -26.13 61.95
N GLY A 3 9.77 -26.46 61.39
CA GLY A 3 8.82 -25.66 60.63
C GLY A 3 9.28 -25.50 59.18
N GLY A 4 8.92 -26.45 58.30
CA GLY A 4 9.26 -26.44 56.88
C GLY A 4 8.34 -27.35 56.08
N ILE A 5 7.16 -26.85 55.71
CA ILE A 5 6.25 -27.47 54.74
C ILE A 5 6.81 -27.14 53.36
N CYS A 6 7.09 -28.16 52.56
CA CYS A 6 7.50 -28.02 51.17
C CYS A 6 6.24 -27.83 50.32
N SER A 7 5.85 -26.58 50.07
CA SER A 7 4.79 -26.22 49.14
C SER A 7 5.32 -26.23 47.71
N VAL A 8 4.96 -27.25 46.93
CA VAL A 8 5.10 -27.24 45.48
C VAL A 8 3.91 -26.46 44.91
N GLY A 9 4.14 -25.18 44.62
CA GLY A 9 3.15 -24.34 43.94
C GLY A 9 3.21 -24.58 42.43
N ILE A 10 2.26 -25.34 41.88
CA ILE A 10 1.97 -25.33 40.45
C ILE A 10 1.24 -24.01 40.16
N PHE A 11 1.96 -23.02 39.65
CA PHE A 11 1.32 -21.85 39.04
C PHE A 11 0.77 -22.26 37.67
N LEU A 12 -0.51 -22.66 37.63
CA LEU A 12 -1.29 -22.59 36.41
C LEU A 12 -1.52 -21.10 36.11
N LEU A 13 -0.62 -20.49 35.35
CA LEU A 13 -0.94 -19.28 34.62
C LEU A 13 -1.94 -19.69 33.53
N ALA A 14 -3.22 -19.62 33.86
CA ALA A 14 -4.26 -19.49 32.87
C ALA A 14 -4.06 -18.13 32.19
N THR A 15 -3.20 -18.07 31.17
CA THR A 15 -3.25 -16.99 30.20
C THR A 15 -4.60 -17.15 29.51
N LEU A 16 -5.56 -16.30 29.89
CA LEU A 16 -6.68 -15.94 29.04
C LEU A 16 -6.07 -15.35 27.77
N ALA A 17 -5.81 -16.21 26.79
CA ALA A 17 -5.62 -15.79 25.42
C ALA A 17 -6.96 -15.14 25.02
N SER A 18 -7.06 -13.83 25.17
CA SER A 18 -8.10 -13.07 24.48
C SER A 18 -7.94 -13.44 23.01
N GLY A 19 -8.95 -14.10 22.45
CA GLY A 19 -8.92 -14.63 21.10
C GLY A 19 -8.58 -13.52 20.10
N ALA A 20 -7.30 -13.39 19.77
CA ALA A 20 -6.89 -12.82 18.51
C ALA A 20 -7.25 -13.88 17.47
N GLU A 21 -8.44 -13.76 16.89
CA GLU A 21 -8.75 -14.47 15.66
C GLU A 21 -7.58 -14.20 14.71
N LEU A 22 -6.88 -15.26 14.30
CA LEU A 22 -5.65 -15.15 13.54
C LEU A 22 -5.99 -14.46 12.22
N VAL A 23 -5.65 -13.18 12.10
CA VAL A 23 -6.05 -12.41 10.94
C VAL A 23 -5.41 -13.03 9.70
N LYS A 24 -6.26 -13.48 8.76
CA LYS A 24 -5.83 -14.22 7.57
C LYS A 24 -5.09 -13.29 6.61
N LYS A 25 -3.77 -13.19 6.69
CA LYS A 25 -2.99 -12.55 5.64
C LYS A 25 -3.07 -13.36 4.33
N LEU A 26 -3.02 -12.67 3.19
CA LEU A 26 -2.84 -13.30 1.88
C LEU A 26 -1.54 -14.08 1.89
N LYS A 27 -1.58 -15.35 1.52
CA LYS A 27 -0.37 -16.17 1.39
C LYS A 27 0.16 -16.08 -0.02
N VAL A 28 1.48 -16.10 -0.17
CA VAL A 28 2.08 -16.23 -1.50
C VAL A 28 1.81 -17.64 -2.02
N PRO A 29 1.29 -17.82 -3.25
CA PRO A 29 1.05 -19.14 -3.79
C PRO A 29 2.40 -19.83 -4.05
N GLU A 30 2.53 -21.11 -3.66
CA GLU A 30 3.74 -21.91 -3.96
C GLU A 30 3.96 -22.09 -5.47
N ARG A 31 2.88 -22.01 -6.25
CA ARG A 31 2.89 -22.11 -7.72
C ARG A 31 1.85 -21.16 -8.32
N GLY A 32 2.24 -20.50 -9.42
CA GLY A 32 1.37 -19.59 -10.15
C GLY A 32 1.32 -18.19 -9.54
N VAL A 33 0.34 -17.41 -9.97
CA VAL A 33 0.14 -16.01 -9.54
C VAL A 33 -1.34 -15.79 -9.24
N TYR A 34 -1.62 -14.86 -8.33
CA TYR A 34 -2.99 -14.34 -8.20
C TYR A 34 -3.30 -13.50 -9.43
N LEU A 35 -4.52 -13.66 -9.94
CA LEU A 35 -5.06 -12.73 -10.92
C LEU A 35 -5.93 -11.72 -10.17
N GLY A 36 -5.71 -10.45 -10.47
CA GLY A 36 -6.53 -9.37 -9.97
C GLY A 36 -6.94 -8.46 -11.09
N ALA A 37 -7.93 -7.61 -10.79
CA ALA A 37 -8.36 -6.61 -11.74
C ALA A 37 -8.71 -5.30 -11.04
N TYR A 38 -8.48 -4.23 -11.76
CA TYR A 38 -9.01 -2.91 -11.46
C TYR A 38 -10.24 -2.71 -12.34
N LEU A 39 -11.42 -2.64 -11.72
CA LEU A 39 -12.71 -2.81 -12.41
C LEU A 39 -13.59 -1.57 -12.32
N ASP A 40 -12.96 -0.40 -12.33
CA ASP A 40 -13.71 0.85 -12.28
C ASP A 40 -14.50 1.06 -13.58
N GLY A 41 -15.74 1.53 -13.40
CA GLY A 41 -16.64 1.97 -14.46
C GLY A 41 -17.09 3.42 -14.29
N GLY A 42 -16.43 4.21 -13.43
CA GLY A 42 -16.73 5.63 -13.19
C GLY A 42 -15.55 6.58 -13.42
N ASP A 43 -15.80 7.88 -13.23
CA ASP A 43 -14.83 8.94 -13.56
C ASP A 43 -13.73 9.17 -12.51
N ALA A 44 -13.83 8.54 -11.34
CA ALA A 44 -13.05 8.91 -10.16
C ALA A 44 -12.27 7.77 -9.54
N GLU A 45 -12.12 6.61 -10.18
CA GLU A 45 -11.21 5.55 -9.70
C GLU A 45 -11.58 4.90 -8.33
N ASP A 46 -12.68 5.30 -7.72
CA ASP A 46 -13.08 4.91 -6.36
C ASP A 46 -14.34 4.04 -6.30
N LYS A 47 -14.87 3.61 -7.46
CA LYS A 47 -16.10 2.81 -7.54
C LYS A 47 -15.81 1.32 -7.75
N VAL A 48 -16.61 0.50 -7.07
CA VAL A 48 -16.69 -0.95 -7.30
C VAL A 48 -18.17 -1.32 -7.32
N SER A 49 -18.58 -2.14 -8.28
CA SER A 49 -19.93 -2.68 -8.37
C SER A 49 -19.94 -4.17 -8.70
N ARG A 50 -20.99 -4.89 -8.30
CA ARG A 50 -21.13 -6.31 -8.62
C ARG A 50 -21.28 -6.51 -10.13
N GLU A 51 -21.98 -5.60 -10.79
CA GLU A 51 -22.22 -5.64 -12.23
C GLU A 51 -20.91 -5.57 -13.02
N ALA A 52 -19.96 -4.71 -12.61
CA ALA A 52 -18.66 -4.60 -13.25
C ALA A 52 -17.82 -5.87 -13.05
N ILE A 53 -17.88 -6.46 -11.85
CA ILE A 53 -17.20 -7.72 -11.53
C ILE A 53 -17.74 -8.86 -12.38
N ASP A 54 -19.07 -9.07 -12.37
CA ASP A 54 -19.72 -10.15 -13.11
C ASP A 54 -19.51 -10.01 -14.63
N ALA A 55 -19.54 -8.79 -15.15
CA ALA A 55 -19.28 -8.52 -16.56
C ALA A 55 -17.83 -8.85 -16.95
N TYR A 56 -16.86 -8.50 -16.08
CA TYR A 56 -15.46 -8.82 -16.32
C TYR A 56 -15.20 -10.32 -16.26
N ASP A 57 -15.69 -11.01 -15.22
CA ASP A 57 -15.59 -12.45 -15.05
C ASP A 57 -16.15 -13.20 -16.26
N LYS A 58 -17.33 -12.79 -16.76
CA LYS A 58 -17.93 -13.36 -17.96
C LYS A 58 -17.06 -13.16 -19.20
N ARG A 59 -16.40 -12.01 -19.31
CA ARG A 59 -15.55 -11.67 -20.46
C ARG A 59 -14.25 -12.47 -20.47
N VAL A 60 -13.62 -12.68 -19.30
CA VAL A 60 -12.32 -13.36 -19.19
C VAL A 60 -12.43 -14.84 -18.84
N GLY A 61 -13.63 -15.31 -18.46
CA GLY A 61 -13.91 -16.71 -18.13
C GLY A 61 -13.29 -17.17 -16.80
N LYS A 62 -12.96 -16.24 -15.89
CA LYS A 62 -12.27 -16.54 -14.63
C LYS A 62 -12.58 -15.48 -13.57
N SER A 63 -12.66 -15.91 -12.31
CA SER A 63 -12.84 -15.03 -11.15
C SER A 63 -11.53 -14.42 -10.66
N GLN A 64 -11.64 -13.20 -10.12
CA GLN A 64 -10.49 -12.44 -9.64
C GLN A 64 -10.20 -12.74 -8.16
N ALA A 65 -8.93 -12.94 -7.82
CA ALA A 65 -8.49 -13.11 -6.44
C ALA A 65 -8.28 -11.77 -5.71
N ILE A 66 -7.97 -10.72 -6.47
CA ILE A 66 -7.72 -9.37 -5.95
C ILE A 66 -8.54 -8.37 -6.76
N ILE A 67 -9.22 -7.43 -6.11
CA ILE A 67 -9.87 -6.31 -6.79
C ILE A 67 -9.32 -5.01 -6.22
N ALA A 68 -8.78 -4.18 -7.10
CA ALA A 68 -8.16 -2.91 -6.75
C ALA A 68 -9.13 -1.73 -6.95
N PHE A 69 -9.02 -0.72 -6.08
CA PHE A 69 -9.73 0.56 -6.20
C PHE A 69 -9.03 1.66 -5.40
N SER A 70 -9.27 2.92 -5.77
CA SER A 70 -8.71 4.09 -5.09
C SER A 70 -9.49 4.51 -3.86
N SER A 71 -8.78 5.05 -2.88
CA SER A 71 -9.32 5.68 -1.67
C SER A 71 -8.57 6.99 -1.42
N PHE A 72 -9.18 8.10 -1.83
CA PHE A 72 -8.58 9.42 -1.67
C PHE A 72 -8.81 9.99 -0.27
N TRP A 73 -7.77 10.60 0.28
CA TRP A 73 -7.83 11.26 1.58
C TRP A 73 -8.83 12.43 1.61
N GLY A 74 -9.10 13.05 0.46
CA GLY A 74 -10.17 14.04 0.30
C GLY A 74 -11.54 13.57 0.81
N ARG A 75 -11.84 12.28 0.67
CA ARG A 75 -13.10 11.65 1.13
C ARG A 75 -13.19 11.51 2.65
N GLN A 76 -12.07 11.67 3.37
CA GLN A 76 -11.99 11.63 4.83
C GLN A 76 -12.64 10.37 5.47
N SER A 77 -12.60 9.23 4.78
CA SER A 77 -13.29 8.00 5.19
C SER A 77 -12.55 6.73 4.77
N PHE A 78 -12.79 5.65 5.52
CA PHE A 78 -12.42 4.29 5.12
C PHE A 78 -13.42 3.79 4.06
N PRO A 79 -12.98 3.16 2.95
CA PRO A 79 -13.85 2.72 1.85
C PRO A 79 -14.60 1.42 2.18
N ARG A 80 -15.38 1.41 3.28
CA ARG A 80 -16.06 0.22 3.80
C ARG A 80 -16.95 -0.44 2.77
N LYS A 81 -17.73 0.35 2.02
CA LYS A 81 -18.69 -0.18 1.04
C LYS A 81 -17.97 -0.97 -0.05
N GLN A 82 -16.89 -0.43 -0.61
CA GLN A 82 -16.09 -1.08 -1.63
C GLN A 82 -15.41 -2.34 -1.08
N ALA A 83 -14.79 -2.25 0.11
CA ALA A 83 -14.13 -3.37 0.75
C ALA A 83 -15.09 -4.52 1.10
N GLU A 84 -16.31 -4.22 1.54
CA GLU A 84 -17.35 -5.24 1.80
C GLU A 84 -17.89 -5.86 0.51
N LEU A 85 -18.01 -5.09 -0.57
CA LEU A 85 -18.44 -5.62 -1.86
C LEU A 85 -17.42 -6.60 -2.43
N VAL A 86 -16.14 -6.22 -2.43
CA VAL A 86 -15.03 -7.08 -2.89
C VAL A 86 -14.93 -8.35 -2.04
N ALA A 87 -14.95 -8.22 -0.70
CA ALA A 87 -14.90 -9.38 0.18
C ALA A 87 -16.15 -10.27 0.06
N GLY A 88 -17.33 -9.67 -0.13
CA GLY A 88 -18.58 -10.40 -0.34
C GLY A 88 -18.67 -11.10 -1.70
N TYR A 89 -17.80 -10.75 -2.66
CA TYR A 89 -17.58 -11.51 -3.89
C TYR A 89 -16.57 -12.65 -3.69
N GLY A 90 -15.72 -12.57 -2.66
CA GLY A 90 -14.69 -13.58 -2.35
C GLY A 90 -13.27 -13.20 -2.78
N ALA A 91 -13.05 -11.95 -3.21
CA ALA A 91 -11.74 -11.42 -3.54
C ALA A 91 -11.15 -10.60 -2.37
N LEU A 92 -9.84 -10.36 -2.43
CA LEU A 92 -9.13 -9.49 -1.50
C LEU A 92 -9.13 -8.04 -2.02
N PRO A 93 -9.53 -7.04 -1.19
CA PRO A 93 -9.39 -5.63 -1.58
C PRO A 93 -7.93 -5.19 -1.63
N LEU A 94 -7.52 -4.57 -2.74
CA LEU A 94 -6.29 -3.77 -2.85
C LEU A 94 -6.67 -2.29 -2.89
N ILE A 95 -6.35 -1.56 -1.82
CA ILE A 95 -6.72 -0.15 -1.68
C ILE A 95 -5.52 0.73 -2.06
N TYR A 96 -5.68 1.57 -3.10
CA TYR A 96 -4.75 2.66 -3.39
C TYR A 96 -5.10 3.85 -2.50
N TRP A 97 -4.42 3.96 -1.36
CA TRP A 97 -4.72 4.94 -0.33
C TRP A 97 -3.92 6.23 -0.56
N SER A 98 -4.54 7.15 -1.28
CA SER A 98 -3.87 8.27 -1.93
C SER A 98 -4.07 9.58 -1.13
N PRO A 99 -3.00 10.24 -0.66
CA PRO A 99 -3.07 11.55 -0.02
C PRO A 99 -3.33 12.65 -1.07
N TRP A 100 -4.52 12.62 -1.66
CA TRP A 100 -4.98 13.50 -2.72
C TRP A 100 -6.37 14.06 -2.45
N ASP A 101 -6.61 15.29 -2.89
CA ASP A 101 -7.91 15.93 -2.92
C ASP A 101 -8.38 16.29 -4.33
N GLU A 102 -9.69 16.50 -4.44
CA GLU A 102 -10.27 17.13 -5.63
C GLU A 102 -9.62 18.51 -5.85
N PRO A 103 -9.32 18.87 -7.11
CA PRO A 103 -9.85 18.29 -8.35
C PRO A 103 -8.94 17.25 -9.02
N TYR A 104 -8.10 16.52 -8.27
CA TYR A 104 -7.26 15.42 -8.78
C TYR A 104 -6.41 15.80 -10.02
N MET A 105 -5.78 16.98 -9.98
CA MET A 105 -4.88 17.44 -11.05
C MET A 105 -3.53 16.76 -10.97
N GLN A 106 -3.16 16.05 -12.04
CA GLN A 106 -1.82 15.49 -12.19
C GLN A 106 -0.77 16.58 -12.45
N ASP A 107 0.50 16.19 -12.32
CA ASP A 107 1.70 17.03 -12.53
C ASP A 107 1.68 18.32 -11.69
N ARG A 108 1.02 18.25 -10.54
CA ARG A 108 0.88 19.37 -9.62
C ARG A 108 1.02 18.90 -8.18
N GLY A 109 1.97 19.49 -7.47
CA GLY A 109 2.14 19.28 -6.06
C GLY A 109 2.93 20.42 -5.39
N PRO A 110 3.00 20.41 -4.05
CA PRO A 110 2.23 19.54 -3.16
C PRO A 110 0.74 19.98 -3.08
N ASP A 111 -0.13 19.03 -2.71
CA ASP A 111 -1.52 19.28 -2.33
C ASP A 111 -1.63 19.58 -0.80
N ARG A 112 -2.84 19.83 -0.28
CA ARG A 112 -3.13 20.05 1.15
C ARG A 112 -2.68 18.90 2.05
N PHE A 113 -2.53 17.69 1.49
CA PHE A 113 -1.97 16.50 2.13
C PHE A 113 -0.46 16.34 1.88
N SER A 114 0.30 17.44 1.93
CA SER A 114 1.74 17.39 1.66
C SER A 114 2.48 16.44 2.61
N LEU A 115 3.53 15.78 2.13
CA LEU A 115 4.35 14.86 2.94
C LEU A 115 4.88 15.54 4.22
N LEU A 116 5.25 16.82 4.13
CA LEU A 116 5.66 17.63 5.28
C LEU A 116 4.56 17.75 6.33
N SER A 117 3.31 18.00 5.91
CA SER A 117 2.18 18.14 6.83
C SER A 117 1.79 16.81 7.48
N ILE A 118 1.95 15.69 6.76
CA ILE A 118 1.67 14.35 7.26
C ILE A 118 2.68 13.98 8.34
N VAL A 119 3.99 14.12 8.07
CA VAL A 119 5.05 13.82 9.05
C VAL A 119 5.00 14.77 10.25
N ALA A 120 4.50 15.99 10.08
CA ALA A 120 4.26 16.93 11.18
C ALA A 120 3.01 16.58 12.03
N GLY A 121 2.28 15.51 11.69
CA GLY A 121 1.14 15.02 12.46
C GLY A 121 -0.19 15.72 12.18
N LYS A 122 -0.25 16.63 11.20
CA LYS A 122 -1.48 17.41 10.89
C LYS A 122 -2.67 16.50 10.55
N TRP A 123 -2.40 15.34 9.96
CA TRP A 123 -3.41 14.40 9.47
C TRP A 123 -3.59 13.17 10.36
N ASP A 124 -2.96 13.15 11.54
CA ASP A 124 -2.98 12.00 12.45
C ASP A 124 -4.38 11.63 12.91
N GLY A 125 -5.23 12.63 13.15
CA GLY A 125 -6.63 12.38 13.52
C GLY A 125 -7.43 11.70 12.41
N TYR A 126 -7.13 11.99 11.14
CA TYR A 126 -7.75 11.28 10.01
C TYR A 126 -7.21 9.85 9.88
N ILE A 127 -5.89 9.68 9.96
CA ILE A 127 -5.23 8.37 9.89
C ILE A 127 -5.76 7.44 10.98
N ASP A 128 -5.92 7.94 12.21
CA ASP A 128 -6.45 7.16 13.33
C ASP A 128 -7.90 6.75 13.12
N ARG A 129 -8.77 7.65 12.63
CA ARG A 129 -10.16 7.29 12.33
C ARG A 129 -10.25 6.26 11.21
N TRP A 130 -9.43 6.41 10.17
CA TRP A 130 -9.35 5.43 9.08
C TRP A 130 -8.89 4.07 9.61
N ALA A 131 -7.90 4.05 10.51
CA ALA A 131 -7.39 2.84 11.15
C ALA A 131 -8.42 2.16 12.05
N ASP A 132 -9.19 2.93 12.83
CA ASP A 132 -10.27 2.40 13.66
C ASP A 132 -11.36 1.72 12.81
N GLU A 133 -11.71 2.31 11.67
CA GLU A 133 -12.64 1.70 10.71
C GLU A 133 -12.07 0.45 10.05
N ALA A 134 -10.80 0.47 9.65
CA ALA A 134 -10.10 -0.70 9.09
C ALA A 134 -10.04 -1.86 10.11
N LYS A 135 -9.85 -1.54 11.40
CA LYS A 135 -9.93 -2.51 12.50
C LYS A 135 -11.33 -3.09 12.63
N ALA A 136 -12.36 -2.24 12.62
CA ALA A 136 -13.75 -2.65 12.70
C ALA A 136 -14.20 -3.46 11.46
N TYR A 137 -13.56 -3.24 10.30
CA TYR A 137 -13.76 -4.09 9.12
C TYR A 137 -13.23 -5.52 9.34
N GLY A 138 -12.07 -5.67 10.00
CA GLY A 138 -11.58 -6.94 10.53
C GLY A 138 -11.15 -8.00 9.50
N LYS A 139 -11.56 -7.87 8.24
CA LYS A 139 -11.17 -8.77 7.15
C LYS A 139 -9.85 -8.31 6.51
N PRO A 140 -9.13 -9.22 5.82
CA PRO A 140 -7.83 -8.92 5.25
C PRO A 140 -7.89 -7.83 4.17
N LEU A 141 -6.85 -7.01 4.10
CA LEU A 141 -6.67 -5.93 3.13
C LEU A 141 -5.25 -5.93 2.59
N LEU A 142 -5.08 -5.57 1.31
CA LEU A 142 -3.84 -4.99 0.79
C LEU A 142 -4.01 -3.48 0.73
N VAL A 143 -3.02 -2.72 1.18
CA VAL A 143 -3.05 -1.25 1.14
C VAL A 143 -1.74 -0.73 0.57
N SER A 144 -1.84 0.01 -0.52
CA SER A 144 -0.74 0.74 -1.16
C SER A 144 -0.92 2.22 -0.87
N TRP A 145 -0.11 2.77 0.03
CA TRP A 145 -0.16 4.20 0.39
C TRP A 145 0.85 4.99 -0.44
N GLY A 146 0.38 6.08 -1.06
CA GLY A 146 1.25 7.00 -1.81
C GLY A 146 2.07 6.31 -2.91
N LEU A 147 1.42 5.47 -3.72
CA LEU A 147 2.06 4.72 -4.82
C LEU A 147 2.72 5.64 -5.87
N GLU A 148 3.65 5.09 -6.64
CA GLU A 148 4.28 5.75 -7.80
C GLU A 148 4.92 7.10 -7.47
N MET A 149 5.49 7.21 -6.27
CA MET A 149 6.19 8.40 -5.80
C MET A 149 7.38 8.80 -6.67
N ASN A 150 7.87 7.87 -7.50
CA ASN A 150 8.92 8.07 -8.49
C ASN A 150 8.42 8.61 -9.84
N GLY A 151 7.14 9.00 -9.95
CA GLY A 151 6.62 9.76 -11.08
C GLY A 151 6.67 11.28 -10.88
N THR A 152 6.03 12.03 -11.79
CA THR A 152 5.78 13.48 -11.66
C THR A 152 4.32 13.83 -11.39
N TRP A 153 3.43 12.85 -11.56
CA TRP A 153 2.00 13.10 -11.69
C TRP A 153 1.26 13.25 -10.37
N PHE A 154 1.76 12.69 -9.26
CA PHE A 154 1.07 12.75 -7.98
C PHE A 154 1.64 13.82 -7.03
N PRO A 155 0.82 14.45 -6.17
CA PRO A 155 1.29 15.51 -5.28
C PRO A 155 2.25 15.03 -4.15
N TRP A 156 2.43 13.72 -4.00
CA TRP A 156 3.43 13.11 -3.12
C TRP A 156 4.72 12.69 -3.86
N SER A 157 4.81 12.92 -5.18
CA SER A 157 5.99 12.63 -5.97
C SER A 157 7.21 13.41 -5.49
N GLY A 158 8.38 12.76 -5.50
CA GLY A 158 9.59 13.35 -4.91
C GLY A 158 10.07 14.64 -5.58
N CYS A 159 9.72 14.87 -6.85
CA CYS A 159 10.02 16.11 -7.56
C CYS A 159 9.47 17.36 -6.85
N PHE A 160 8.35 17.24 -6.12
CA PHE A 160 7.73 18.35 -5.38
C PHE A 160 8.34 18.58 -3.99
N TYR A 161 9.29 17.74 -3.54
CA TYR A 161 9.87 17.78 -2.19
C TYR A 161 11.39 17.94 -2.20
N GLY A 162 11.90 18.63 -3.22
CA GLY A 162 13.32 18.99 -3.32
C GLY A 162 14.15 18.04 -4.19
N GLY A 163 13.56 16.98 -4.75
CA GLY A 163 14.19 16.11 -5.75
C GLY A 163 15.65 15.75 -5.43
N GLU A 164 16.57 16.30 -6.23
CA GLU A 164 18.03 16.10 -6.16
C GLU A 164 18.71 16.64 -4.88
N LYS A 165 18.00 17.43 -4.05
CA LYS A 165 18.56 18.00 -2.83
C LYS A 165 19.04 16.90 -1.89
N LYS A 166 20.34 16.87 -1.63
CA LYS A 166 20.97 15.93 -0.68
C LYS A 166 20.62 16.25 0.76
N VAL A 167 20.53 15.21 1.59
CA VAL A 167 20.43 15.36 3.05
C VAL A 167 21.75 15.89 3.58
N LYS A 168 21.69 16.93 4.44
CA LYS A 168 22.89 17.47 5.08
C LYS A 168 23.55 16.40 5.96
N ASN A 169 24.83 16.12 5.72
CA ASN A 169 25.62 15.10 6.42
C ASN A 169 25.07 13.67 6.31
N GLY A 170 24.41 13.31 5.20
CA GLY A 170 23.89 11.96 4.95
C GLY A 170 24.08 11.51 3.49
N SER A 171 23.80 10.24 3.21
CA SER A 171 23.96 9.62 1.89
C SER A 171 22.71 9.64 1.00
N GLY A 172 21.58 10.17 1.50
CA GLY A 172 20.29 10.16 0.81
C GLY A 172 19.86 11.51 0.22
N TYR A 173 18.66 11.51 -0.35
CA TYR A 173 17.98 12.68 -0.91
C TYR A 173 16.81 13.10 -0.02
N VAL A 174 16.61 14.40 0.13
CA VAL A 174 15.59 14.97 1.03
C VAL A 174 14.19 14.47 0.67
N ALA A 175 13.85 14.45 -0.62
CA ALA A 175 12.54 13.97 -1.09
C ALA A 175 12.31 12.50 -0.73
N ALA A 176 13.29 11.65 -1.01
CA ALA A 176 13.18 10.22 -0.78
C ALA A 176 13.13 9.88 0.72
N GLU A 177 13.96 10.53 1.54
CA GLU A 177 13.90 10.38 3.00
C GLU A 177 12.61 10.91 3.61
N LEU A 178 12.03 11.98 3.04
CA LEU A 178 10.74 12.49 3.49
C LEU A 178 9.61 11.50 3.18
N TYR A 179 9.60 10.91 1.98
CA TYR A 179 8.63 9.87 1.62
C TYR A 179 8.75 8.66 2.55
N LYS A 180 9.96 8.14 2.79
CA LYS A 180 10.19 7.03 3.73
C LYS A 180 9.64 7.34 5.13
N LYS A 181 9.95 8.52 5.67
CA LYS A 181 9.44 8.96 6.96
C LYS A 181 7.92 9.02 6.99
N CYS A 182 7.31 9.53 5.93
CA CYS A 182 5.86 9.62 5.80
C CYS A 182 5.20 8.24 5.73
N TYR A 183 5.75 7.33 4.92
CA TYR A 183 5.28 5.94 4.82
C TYR A 183 5.33 5.26 6.20
N ARG A 184 6.48 5.32 6.88
CA ARG A 184 6.67 4.75 8.23
C ARG A 184 5.73 5.37 9.25
N HIS A 185 5.50 6.69 9.17
CA HIS A 185 4.57 7.40 10.05
C HIS A 185 3.14 6.88 9.86
N VAL A 186 2.64 6.85 8.63
CA VAL A 186 1.29 6.37 8.31
C VAL A 186 1.09 4.92 8.76
N VAL A 187 2.00 4.01 8.37
CA VAL A 187 1.94 2.59 8.77
C VAL A 187 2.04 2.44 10.29
N GLY A 188 2.94 3.19 10.93
CA GLY A 188 3.13 3.17 12.38
C GLY A 188 1.89 3.62 13.14
N ARG A 189 1.22 4.68 12.69
CA ARG A 189 -0.04 5.16 13.29
C ARG A 189 -1.14 4.13 13.17
N VAL A 190 -1.35 3.57 11.99
CA VAL A 190 -2.37 2.53 11.77
C VAL A 190 -2.09 1.29 12.64
N ARG A 191 -0.85 0.83 12.71
CA ARG A 191 -0.45 -0.29 13.59
C ARG A 191 -0.64 0.04 15.08
N ALA A 192 -0.37 1.27 15.51
CA ALA A 192 -0.57 1.72 16.89
C ALA A 192 -2.05 1.70 17.33
N ARG A 193 -3.00 1.73 16.38
CA ARG A 193 -4.43 1.51 16.66
C ARG A 193 -4.81 0.03 16.83
N GLY A 194 -3.83 -0.88 16.69
CA GLY A 194 -4.01 -2.32 16.80
C GLY A 194 -4.61 -2.95 15.53
N VAL A 195 -4.38 -2.34 14.37
CA VAL A 195 -4.84 -2.85 13.07
C VAL A 195 -3.87 -3.94 12.60
N GLY A 196 -4.32 -5.20 12.67
CA GLY A 196 -3.55 -6.38 12.25
C GLY A 196 -3.95 -6.97 10.90
N ASN A 197 -5.02 -6.46 10.29
CA ASN A 197 -5.63 -7.00 9.06
C ASN A 197 -5.13 -6.41 7.75
N ILE A 198 -4.12 -5.55 7.80
CA ILE A 198 -3.53 -4.92 6.61
C ILE A 198 -2.18 -5.56 6.28
N GLN A 199 -1.99 -5.86 5.01
CA GLN A 199 -0.67 -6.07 4.40
C GLN A 199 -0.30 -4.85 3.58
N TRP A 200 0.84 -4.26 3.89
CA TRP A 200 1.30 -3.01 3.29
C TRP A 200 2.08 -3.25 2.00
N VAL A 201 1.70 -2.55 0.93
CA VAL A 201 2.36 -2.62 -0.37
C VAL A 201 3.24 -1.38 -0.54
N PHE A 202 4.53 -1.57 -0.80
CA PHE A 202 5.39 -0.51 -1.33
C PHE A 202 5.31 -0.57 -2.85
N HIS A 203 4.74 0.45 -3.48
CA HIS A 203 4.33 0.40 -4.88
C HIS A 203 4.96 1.53 -5.66
N ALA A 204 5.83 1.21 -6.61
CA ALA A 204 6.49 2.18 -7.47
C ALA A 204 5.99 2.11 -8.93
N ASN A 205 6.23 3.14 -9.72
CA ASN A 205 6.10 3.03 -11.17
C ASN A 205 7.32 2.26 -11.71
N ASP A 206 7.11 1.40 -12.71
CA ASP A 206 8.13 0.54 -13.34
C ASP A 206 9.37 1.29 -13.84
N TYR A 207 9.21 2.54 -14.25
CA TYR A 207 10.28 3.47 -14.52
C TYR A 207 10.16 4.74 -13.67
N SER A 208 11.28 5.45 -13.51
CA SER A 208 11.29 6.72 -12.78
C SER A 208 11.17 7.90 -13.75
N SER A 209 10.31 8.86 -13.41
CA SER A 209 10.15 10.12 -14.14
C SER A 209 10.35 11.29 -13.17
N PRO A 210 11.46 12.06 -13.28
CA PRO A 210 12.58 11.86 -14.20
C PRO A 210 13.44 10.63 -13.84
N TRP A 211 14.23 10.17 -14.79
CA TRP A 211 15.21 9.09 -14.59
C TRP A 211 16.50 9.64 -13.97
N GLU A 212 16.48 9.80 -12.65
CA GLU A 212 17.56 10.40 -11.87
C GLU A 212 17.81 9.57 -10.60
N ASP A 213 19.06 9.55 -10.10
CA ASP A 213 19.46 8.76 -8.92
C ASP A 213 18.55 8.99 -7.70
N TRP A 214 18.12 10.23 -7.49
CA TRP A 214 17.25 10.60 -6.39
C TRP A 214 15.84 10.03 -6.50
N ASN A 215 15.44 9.69 -7.73
CA ASN A 215 14.09 9.30 -8.07
C ASN A 215 13.95 7.80 -8.36
N LEU A 216 15.03 7.02 -8.37
CA LEU A 216 14.96 5.57 -8.58
C LEU A 216 14.12 4.89 -7.49
N MET A 217 13.41 3.81 -7.83
CA MET A 217 12.52 3.09 -6.90
C MET A 217 13.19 2.71 -5.57
N PRO A 218 14.45 2.21 -5.55
CA PRO A 218 15.15 1.87 -4.31
C PRO A 218 15.36 3.06 -3.39
N SER A 219 15.47 4.27 -3.94
CA SER A 219 15.68 5.48 -3.15
C SER A 219 14.52 5.74 -2.19
N TYR A 220 13.32 5.23 -2.46
CA TYR A 220 12.10 5.47 -1.66
C TYR A 220 11.71 4.32 -0.72
N TYR A 221 12.41 3.18 -0.76
CA TYR A 221 12.02 2.00 0.03
C TYR A 221 12.09 2.27 1.55
N PRO A 222 10.99 2.10 2.31
CA PRO A 222 10.93 2.49 3.73
C PRO A 222 11.43 1.41 4.70
N GLY A 223 11.79 0.22 4.19
CA GLY A 223 12.29 -0.92 4.96
C GLY A 223 11.30 -2.08 5.09
N GLY A 224 11.84 -3.30 5.17
CA GLY A 224 11.05 -4.54 5.19
C GLY A 224 10.22 -4.78 6.45
N ASP A 225 10.42 -3.98 7.52
CA ASP A 225 9.61 -4.05 8.73
C ASP A 225 8.24 -3.37 8.59
N VAL A 226 8.09 -2.44 7.64
CA VAL A 226 6.83 -1.72 7.37
C VAL A 226 6.19 -2.11 6.04
N VAL A 227 6.81 -3.00 5.26
CA VAL A 227 6.33 -3.48 3.96
C VAL A 227 6.07 -4.98 4.01
N ASP A 228 4.90 -5.42 3.56
CA ASP A 228 4.55 -6.85 3.42
C ASP A 228 4.72 -7.31 1.96
N TRP A 229 4.46 -6.44 0.96
CA TRP A 229 4.54 -6.73 -0.48
C TRP A 229 5.28 -5.61 -1.23
N LEU A 230 6.06 -5.98 -2.24
CA LEU A 230 6.58 -5.05 -3.23
C LEU A 230 5.59 -4.98 -4.39
N GLY A 231 5.32 -3.80 -4.93
CA GLY A 231 4.35 -3.60 -6.01
C GLY A 231 4.91 -2.71 -7.11
N MET A 232 4.43 -2.92 -8.33
CA MET A 232 4.77 -2.05 -9.45
C MET A 232 3.59 -1.76 -10.38
N SER A 233 3.55 -0.53 -10.88
CA SER A 233 2.70 -0.19 -12.03
C SER A 233 3.51 -0.33 -13.30
N VAL A 234 3.03 -1.18 -14.22
CA VAL A 234 3.71 -1.49 -15.48
C VAL A 234 2.72 -1.27 -16.62
N TYR A 235 3.10 -0.42 -17.56
CA TYR A 235 2.25 -0.11 -18.70
C TYR A 235 2.98 -0.38 -20.02
N GLY A 236 2.30 -1.11 -20.91
CA GLY A 236 2.73 -1.26 -22.29
C GLY A 236 2.44 -0.01 -23.12
N LYS A 237 2.03 -0.20 -24.38
CA LYS A 237 1.64 0.90 -25.26
C LYS A 237 0.38 1.63 -24.74
N GLN A 238 0.56 2.83 -24.18
CA GLN A 238 -0.53 3.65 -23.64
C GLN A 238 -1.19 4.57 -24.68
N PHE A 239 -0.41 5.21 -25.56
CA PHE A 239 -0.93 6.13 -26.57
C PHE A 239 -0.83 5.54 -27.98
N ARG A 240 -1.75 5.95 -28.88
CA ARG A 240 -1.82 5.45 -30.26
C ARG A 240 -0.47 5.57 -30.99
N ASP A 241 0.23 6.67 -30.76
CA ASP A 241 1.45 7.03 -31.48
C ASP A 241 2.71 6.45 -30.79
N ASN A 242 2.57 5.84 -29.61
CA ASN A 242 3.67 5.12 -28.96
C ASN A 242 4.02 3.86 -29.77
N LYS A 243 5.32 3.49 -29.74
CA LYS A 243 5.77 2.21 -30.27
C LYS A 243 5.19 1.07 -29.43
N TRP A 244 4.98 -0.07 -30.08
CA TRP A 244 4.71 -1.30 -29.35
C TRP A 244 5.93 -1.70 -28.52
N VAL A 245 5.70 -2.31 -27.37
CA VAL A 245 6.70 -2.79 -26.43
C VAL A 245 6.26 -4.16 -25.88
N SER A 246 7.19 -5.08 -25.67
CA SER A 246 6.87 -6.39 -25.12
C SER A 246 6.66 -6.31 -23.61
N PHE A 247 5.94 -7.27 -23.03
CA PHE A 247 5.75 -7.34 -21.58
C PHE A 247 7.08 -7.41 -20.82
N ARG A 248 8.04 -8.19 -21.33
CA ARG A 248 9.38 -8.31 -20.71
C ARG A 248 10.15 -7.01 -20.74
N ASP A 249 10.11 -6.28 -21.85
CA ASP A 249 10.76 -4.97 -21.96
C ASP A 249 10.19 -3.95 -20.96
N CYS A 250 8.90 -4.08 -20.60
CA CYS A 250 8.28 -3.22 -19.59
C CYS A 250 8.66 -3.65 -18.16
N ILE A 251 8.67 -4.95 -17.86
CA ILE A 251 8.70 -5.43 -16.47
C ILE A 251 10.09 -5.84 -15.96
N ASP A 252 10.98 -6.33 -16.82
CA ASP A 252 12.20 -7.05 -16.37
C ASP A 252 13.09 -6.15 -15.49
N TYR A 253 13.32 -4.90 -15.89
CA TYR A 253 14.09 -3.93 -15.09
C TYR A 253 13.46 -3.69 -13.72
N ALA A 254 12.16 -3.35 -13.69
CA ALA A 254 11.48 -2.99 -12.45
C ALA A 254 11.40 -4.17 -11.49
N TYR A 255 11.12 -5.36 -12.02
CA TYR A 255 11.06 -6.60 -11.26
C TYR A 255 12.39 -6.94 -10.61
N GLU A 256 13.49 -6.84 -11.36
CA GLU A 256 14.83 -7.07 -10.82
C GLU A 256 15.24 -6.02 -9.79
N ASP A 257 14.94 -4.75 -10.03
CA ASP A 257 15.36 -3.65 -9.16
C ASP A 257 14.60 -3.65 -7.83
N LEU A 258 13.27 -3.85 -7.87
CA LEU A 258 12.46 -4.02 -6.66
C LEU A 258 12.80 -5.33 -5.95
N GLY A 259 13.00 -6.44 -6.68
CA GLY A 259 13.34 -7.74 -6.09
C GLY A 259 14.65 -7.74 -5.29
N LYS A 260 15.58 -6.83 -5.59
CA LYS A 260 16.83 -6.65 -4.83
C LYS A 260 16.63 -5.93 -3.49
N LEU A 261 15.52 -5.22 -3.29
CA LEU A 261 15.26 -4.48 -2.04
C LEU A 261 15.08 -5.42 -0.85
N ASP A 262 14.29 -6.48 -1.05
CA ASP A 262 14.05 -7.52 -0.06
C ASP A 262 13.59 -8.81 -0.76
N PRO A 263 14.51 -9.77 -1.00
CA PRO A 263 14.22 -11.02 -1.71
C PRO A 263 13.20 -11.93 -1.01
N GLN A 264 12.84 -11.64 0.25
CA GLN A 264 11.84 -12.41 0.99
C GLN A 264 10.41 -11.86 0.78
N LYS A 265 10.27 -10.68 0.18
CA LYS A 265 8.97 -10.05 -0.06
C LYS A 265 8.40 -10.53 -1.39
N PRO A 266 7.12 -10.92 -1.44
CA PRO A 266 6.46 -11.19 -2.71
C PRO A 266 6.26 -9.92 -3.54
N MET A 267 6.14 -10.12 -4.84
CA MET A 267 5.81 -9.07 -5.81
C MET A 267 4.31 -9.07 -6.13
N LEU A 268 3.74 -7.88 -6.28
CA LEU A 268 2.38 -7.60 -6.71
C LEU A 268 2.38 -6.80 -8.02
#